data_AF-A0A0R0M948-F1
#
_entry.id   AF-A0A0R0M948-F1
#
_cell.length_a   1.000
_cell.length_b   1.000
_cell.length_c   1.000
_cell.angle_alpha   90.00
_cell.angle_beta   90.00
_cell.angle_gamma   90.00
#
_symmetry.space_group_name_H-M   'P 1'
#
loop_
_entity.id
_entity.type
_entity.pdbx_description
1 polymer ?
#
loop_
_entity_poly.entity_id
_entity_poly.type
_entity_poly.pdbx_seq_one_letter_code
_entity_poly.pdbx_strand_id
1 'polypeptide(L)'
;MLDELSLPKVLPVGTIVFQTLFLLVAIPIESYILHRAIKFDKKTSVFYAMAINVLSTVLGWNIFFLLEPILPVKVKSELMSYVFFNTFQGNLKTNLFLIGFVIFLGTFVIETLFLKILMIILREGRNQLNLAEMTQREKSLAKQKLKMQNNNLITTILIANTISYTAISLLILARDFLKRS
;
A
#
# COMPACT_ATOMS: atom_id res chain seq x y z
N MET A 1 2.56 27.84 -30.07
CA MET A 1 1.78 27.18 -28.99
C MET A 1 2.16 25.70 -28.84
N LEU A 2 3.45 25.33 -28.93
CA LEU A 2 3.95 23.96 -28.71
C LEU A 2 5.24 23.94 -27.87
N ASP A 3 5.51 24.99 -27.10
CA ASP A 3 6.73 25.12 -26.29
C ASP A 3 6.53 24.72 -24.82
N GLU A 4 5.34 24.25 -24.43
CA GLU A 4 5.01 23.91 -23.03
C GLU A 4 5.13 22.41 -22.68
N LEU A 5 5.60 21.57 -23.61
CA LEU A 5 5.97 20.18 -23.33
C LEU A 5 7.46 20.08 -22.96
N SER A 6 7.92 20.94 -22.04
CA SER A 6 9.17 20.67 -21.33
C SER A 6 8.92 19.52 -20.37
N LEU A 7 8.99 18.29 -20.88
CA LEU A 7 9.16 17.10 -20.04
C LEU A 7 10.28 17.41 -19.04
N PRO A 8 10.06 17.18 -17.72
CA PRO A 8 11.12 17.40 -16.75
C PRO A 8 12.36 16.64 -17.21
N LYS A 9 13.45 17.38 -17.42
CA LYS A 9 14.69 16.92 -18.07
C LYS A 9 15.41 15.79 -17.31
N VAL A 10 14.87 15.35 -16.19
CA VAL A 10 15.38 14.28 -15.34
C VAL A 10 14.21 13.35 -15.03
N LEU A 11 14.18 12.18 -15.66
CA LEU A 11 13.23 11.12 -15.30
C LEU A 11 13.67 10.52 -13.95
N PRO A 12 12.76 10.33 -12.98
CA PRO A 12 13.08 9.72 -11.68
C PRO A 12 13.21 8.19 -11.81
N VAL A 13 14.14 7.73 -12.67
CA VAL A 13 14.34 6.31 -12.98
C VAL A 13 14.66 5.51 -11.71
N GLY A 14 15.47 6.08 -10.82
CA GLY A 14 15.77 5.46 -9.52
C GLY A 14 14.50 5.17 -8.72
N THR A 15 13.61 6.15 -8.61
CA THR A 15 12.33 6.02 -7.89
C THR A 15 11.45 4.92 -8.49
N ILE A 16 11.35 4.84 -9.82
CA ILE A 16 10.57 3.81 -10.51
C ILE A 16 11.14 2.42 -10.22
N VAL A 17 12.45 2.26 -10.30
CA VAL A 17 13.14 0.97 -10.04
C VAL A 17 12.95 0.54 -8.58
N PHE A 18 13.15 1.46 -7.62
CA PHE A 18 12.96 1.14 -6.20
C PHE A 18 11.50 0.85 -5.86
N GLN A 19 10.55 1.61 -6.41
CA GLN A 19 9.12 1.33 -6.22
C GLN A 19 8.74 -0.05 -6.77
N THR A 20 9.26 -0.40 -7.94
CA THR A 20 9.03 -1.72 -8.54
C THR A 20 9.62 -2.83 -7.66
N LEU A 21 10.83 -2.64 -7.14
CA LEU A 21 11.46 -3.57 -6.21
C LEU A 21 10.64 -3.74 -4.91
N PHE A 22 10.12 -2.65 -4.36
CA PHE A 22 9.27 -2.69 -3.16
C PHE A 22 7.98 -3.45 -3.42
N LEU A 23 7.33 -3.24 -4.58
CA LEU A 23 6.15 -4.00 -4.98
C LEU A 23 6.46 -5.50 -5.16
N LEU A 24 7.60 -5.83 -5.77
CA LEU A 24 8.03 -7.22 -5.95
C LEU A 24 8.30 -7.95 -4.63
N VAL A 25 8.59 -7.22 -3.55
CA VAL A 25 8.83 -7.77 -2.22
C VAL A 25 7.53 -7.84 -1.42
N ALA A 26 6.74 -6.76 -1.42
CA ALA A 26 5.50 -6.68 -0.67
C ALA A 26 4.45 -7.67 -1.17
N ILE A 27 4.21 -7.73 -2.49
CA ILE A 27 3.13 -8.57 -3.06
C ILE A 27 3.27 -10.05 -2.66
N PRO A 28 4.45 -10.71 -2.78
CA PRO A 28 4.62 -12.08 -2.32
C PRO A 28 4.38 -12.26 -0.82
N ILE A 29 4.94 -11.38 0.01
CA ILE A 29 4.79 -11.44 1.48
C ILE A 29 3.31 -11.35 1.86
N GLU A 30 2.60 -10.36 1.34
CA GLU A 30 1.20 -10.13 1.67
C GLU A 30 0.30 -11.21 1.10
N SER A 31 0.57 -11.70 -0.12
CA SER A 31 -0.18 -12.81 -0.70
C SER A 31 -0.05 -14.08 0.15
N TYR A 32 1.14 -14.34 0.69
CA TYR A 32 1.37 -15.48 1.58
C TYR A 32 0.59 -15.34 2.88
N ILE A 33 0.60 -14.15 3.49
CA ILE A 33 -0.11 -13.87 4.73
C ILE A 33 -1.63 -13.93 4.52
N LEU A 34 -2.15 -13.35 3.44
CA LEU A 34 -3.56 -13.42 3.08
C LEU A 34 -4.02 -14.86 2.84
N HIS A 35 -3.21 -15.67 2.15
CA HIS A 35 -3.48 -17.09 1.95
C HIS A 35 -3.56 -17.83 3.29
N ARG A 36 -2.59 -17.61 4.17
CA ARG A 36 -2.49 -18.34 5.45
C ARG A 36 -3.56 -17.92 6.45
N ALA A 37 -3.85 -16.62 6.57
CA ALA A 37 -4.71 -16.09 7.63
C ALA A 37 -6.20 -16.02 7.25
N ILE A 38 -6.53 -15.74 5.98
CA ILE A 38 -7.92 -15.61 5.50
C ILE A 38 -8.37 -16.86 4.73
N LYS A 39 -7.46 -17.82 4.49
CA LYS A 39 -7.73 -19.08 3.75
C LYS A 39 -8.26 -18.84 2.33
N PHE A 40 -7.88 -17.74 1.70
CA PHE A 40 -8.11 -17.55 0.27
C PHE A 40 -7.33 -18.59 -0.52
N ASP A 41 -7.82 -18.96 -1.71
CA ASP A 41 -7.02 -19.76 -2.63
C ASP A 41 -5.80 -18.96 -3.10
N LYS A 42 -4.73 -19.66 -3.50
CA LYS A 42 -3.45 -19.05 -3.85
C LYS A 42 -3.59 -17.97 -4.93
N LYS A 43 -4.45 -18.17 -5.93
CA LYS A 43 -4.66 -17.20 -7.02
C LYS A 43 -5.34 -15.95 -6.49
N THR A 44 -6.38 -16.10 -5.70
CA THR A 44 -7.12 -14.99 -5.09
C THR A 44 -6.26 -14.18 -4.12
N SER A 45 -5.41 -14.83 -3.31
CA SER A 45 -4.48 -14.10 -2.43
C SER A 45 -3.48 -13.25 -3.21
N VAL A 46 -2.89 -13.80 -4.28
CA VAL A 46 -1.96 -13.06 -5.13
C VAL A 46 -2.67 -11.91 -5.84
N PHE A 47 -3.89 -12.15 -6.36
CA PHE A 47 -4.70 -11.11 -7.00
C PHE A 47 -5.00 -9.96 -6.05
N TYR A 48 -5.50 -10.25 -4.84
CA TYR A 48 -5.79 -9.20 -3.86
C TYR A 48 -4.53 -8.45 -3.43
N ALA A 49 -3.44 -9.15 -3.10
CA ALA A 49 -2.18 -8.50 -2.73
C ALA A 49 -1.66 -7.58 -3.84
N MET A 50 -1.67 -8.05 -5.09
CA MET A 50 -1.26 -7.25 -6.25
C MET A 50 -2.16 -6.02 -6.42
N ALA A 51 -3.48 -6.22 -6.40
CA ALA A 51 -4.44 -5.14 -6.59
C ALA A 51 -4.30 -4.05 -5.51
N ILE A 52 -4.26 -4.43 -4.23
CA ILE A 52 -4.17 -3.45 -3.13
C ILE A 52 -2.83 -2.70 -3.13
N ASN A 53 -1.72 -3.40 -3.36
CA ASN A 53 -0.38 -2.78 -3.35
C ASN A 53 -0.20 -1.81 -4.52
N VAL A 54 -0.64 -2.19 -5.72
CA VAL A 54 -0.57 -1.34 -6.91
C VAL A 54 -1.50 -0.14 -6.76
N LEU A 55 -2.75 -0.35 -6.33
CA LEU A 55 -3.70 0.76 -6.11
C LEU A 55 -3.21 1.72 -5.02
N SER A 56 -2.72 1.19 -3.90
CA SER A 56 -2.16 1.99 -2.81
C SER A 56 -0.96 2.81 -3.28
N THR A 57 -0.06 2.21 -4.07
CA THR A 57 1.08 2.90 -4.68
C THR A 57 0.63 4.05 -5.59
N VAL A 58 -0.29 3.77 -6.51
CA VAL A 58 -0.81 4.78 -7.45
C VAL A 58 -1.47 5.92 -6.69
N LEU A 59 -2.27 5.62 -5.66
CA LEU A 59 -2.92 6.65 -4.85
C LEU A 59 -1.92 7.45 -4.01
N GLY A 60 -0.90 6.81 -3.47
CA GLY A 60 0.20 7.50 -2.78
C GLY A 60 0.86 8.54 -3.69
N TRP A 61 1.15 8.18 -4.95
CA TRP A 61 1.68 9.12 -5.93
C TRP A 61 0.69 10.24 -6.29
N ASN A 62 -0.60 9.92 -6.46
CA ASN A 62 -1.61 10.95 -6.72
C ASN A 62 -1.72 11.95 -5.55
N ILE A 63 -1.76 11.45 -4.31
CA ILE A 63 -1.77 12.30 -3.10
C ILE A 63 -0.50 13.15 -3.04
N PHE A 64 0.67 12.56 -3.33
CA PHE A 64 1.93 13.30 -3.39
C PHE A 64 1.86 14.47 -4.39
N PHE A 65 1.41 14.23 -5.62
CA PHE A 65 1.33 15.27 -6.65
C PHE A 65 0.27 16.34 -6.34
N LEU A 66 -0.80 15.99 -5.62
CA LEU A 66 -1.80 16.97 -5.17
C LEU A 66 -1.29 17.84 -4.03
N LEU A 67 -0.46 17.29 -3.14
CA LEU A 67 0.11 18.03 -2.00
C LEU A 67 1.34 18.86 -2.39
N GLU A 68 2.14 18.38 -3.34
CA GLU A 68 3.38 19.03 -3.83
C GLU A 68 3.25 20.55 -4.10
N PRO A 69 2.21 21.08 -4.77
CA PRO A 69 2.09 22.51 -5.04
C PRO A 69 1.71 23.34 -3.81
N ILE A 70 1.15 22.72 -2.77
CA ILE A 70 0.68 23.39 -1.55
C ILE A 70 1.81 23.47 -0.50
N LEU A 71 2.86 22.66 -0.66
CA LEU A 71 3.96 22.58 0.30
C LEU A 71 4.84 23.85 0.29
N PRO A 72 5.32 24.29 1.47
CA PRO A 72 6.31 25.36 1.56
C PRO A 72 7.57 25.04 0.75
N VAL A 73 8.16 26.04 0.11
CA VAL A 73 9.32 25.91 -0.80
C VAL A 73 10.47 25.08 -0.19
N LYS A 74 10.75 25.26 1.11
CA LYS A 74 11.79 24.49 1.82
C LYS A 74 11.47 22.99 1.86
N VAL A 75 10.24 22.63 2.24
CA VAL A 75 9.79 21.23 2.32
C VAL A 75 9.75 20.61 0.94
N LYS A 76 9.23 21.34 -0.06
CA LYS A 76 9.19 20.90 -1.46
C LYS A 76 10.59 20.56 -1.99
N SER A 77 11.58 21.43 -1.77
CA SER A 77 12.97 21.20 -2.20
C SER A 77 13.60 19.98 -1.52
N GLU A 78 13.38 19.78 -0.23
CA GLU A 78 13.86 18.61 0.51
C GLU A 78 13.18 17.33 0.02
N LEU A 79 11.86 17.36 -0.23
CA LEU A 79 11.07 16.24 -0.76
C LEU A 79 11.54 15.83 -2.17
N MET A 80 11.74 16.81 -3.05
CA MET A 80 12.23 16.55 -4.41
C MET A 80 13.67 16.01 -4.38
N SER A 81 14.52 16.52 -3.49
CA SER A 81 15.86 15.97 -3.31
C SER A 81 15.83 14.50 -2.85
N TYR A 82 14.89 14.17 -1.96
CA TYR A 82 14.67 12.79 -1.55
C TYR A 82 14.14 11.92 -2.69
N VAL A 83 13.11 12.34 -3.42
CA VAL A 83 12.50 11.56 -4.51
C VAL A 83 13.51 11.30 -5.63
N PHE A 84 14.25 12.32 -6.08
CA PHE A 84 15.15 12.23 -7.23
C PHE A 84 16.53 11.67 -6.88
N PHE A 85 17.09 12.04 -5.73
CA PHE A 85 18.48 11.71 -5.37
C PHE A 85 18.59 10.76 -4.18
N ASN A 86 17.47 10.39 -3.54
CA ASN A 86 17.44 9.56 -2.34
C ASN A 86 18.39 10.08 -1.24
N THR A 87 18.51 11.40 -1.13
CA THR A 87 19.30 12.07 -0.10
C THR A 87 18.37 12.72 0.91
N PHE A 88 18.46 12.27 2.16
CA PHE A 88 17.83 13.00 3.25
C PHE A 88 18.67 14.23 3.54
N GLN A 89 18.06 15.42 3.60
CA GLN A 89 18.70 16.67 4.00
C GLN A 89 17.85 17.35 5.09
N GLY A 90 18.49 18.13 5.96
CA GLY A 90 17.79 19.02 6.90
C GLY A 90 16.82 18.35 7.87
N ASN A 91 15.64 18.96 8.03
CA ASN A 91 14.63 18.62 9.04
C ASN A 91 13.93 17.27 8.77
N LEU A 92 13.92 16.79 7.52
CA LEU A 92 13.36 15.48 7.17
C LEU A 92 14.13 14.32 7.82
N LYS A 93 15.43 14.46 8.10
CA LYS A 93 16.20 13.44 8.83
C LYS A 93 15.71 13.27 10.26
N THR A 94 15.51 14.39 10.96
CA THR A 94 15.11 14.40 12.38
C THR A 94 13.70 13.83 12.55
N ASN A 95 12.81 14.06 11.58
CA ASN A 95 11.41 13.62 11.62
C ASN A 95 11.14 12.36 10.81
N LEU A 96 12.16 11.62 10.36
CA LEU A 96 12.02 10.47 9.47
C LEU A 96 11.11 9.39 10.06
N PHE A 97 11.26 9.10 11.35
CA PHE A 97 10.42 8.12 12.04
C PHE A 97 8.94 8.52 12.02
N LEU A 98 8.64 9.78 12.30
CA LEU A 98 7.26 10.29 12.31
C LEU A 98 6.65 10.23 10.91
N ILE A 99 7.40 10.64 9.88
CA ILE A 99 6.95 10.61 8.49
C ILE A 99 6.71 9.16 8.04
N GLY A 100 7.65 8.26 8.31
CA GLY A 100 7.51 6.84 7.99
C GLY A 100 6.32 6.20 8.70
N PHE A 101 6.10 6.53 9.97
CA PHE A 101 4.96 6.05 10.75
C PHE A 101 3.62 6.55 10.20
N VAL A 102 3.53 7.82 9.78
CA VAL A 102 2.33 8.38 9.15
C VAL A 102 2.06 7.72 7.80
N ILE A 103 3.10 7.50 6.97
CA ILE A 103 2.97 6.80 5.68
C ILE A 103 2.50 5.35 5.89
N PHE A 104 3.09 4.66 6.87
CA PHE A 104 2.69 3.30 7.24
C PHE A 104 1.22 3.24 7.66
N LEU A 105 0.80 4.12 8.57
CA LEU A 105 -0.60 4.17 9.02
C LEU A 105 -1.56 4.51 7.89
N GLY A 106 -1.22 5.50 7.06
CA GLY A 106 -2.02 5.88 5.90
C GLY A 106 -2.20 4.72 4.94
N THR A 107 -1.11 4.03 4.63
CA THR A 107 -1.12 2.85 3.75
C THR A 107 -1.95 1.72 4.32
N PHE A 108 -1.78 1.40 5.61
CA PHE A 108 -2.58 0.39 6.30
C PHE A 108 -4.09 0.69 6.22
N VAL A 109 -4.50 1.93 6.45
CA VAL A 109 -5.91 2.34 6.35
C VAL A 109 -6.41 2.20 4.92
N ILE A 110 -5.66 2.70 3.95
CA ILE A 110 -5.97 2.65 2.52
C ILE A 110 -6.16 1.20 2.07
N GLU A 111 -5.20 0.32 2.35
CA GLU A 111 -5.25 -1.09 1.95
C GLU A 111 -6.40 -1.83 2.63
N THR A 112 -6.66 -1.54 3.90
CA THR A 112 -7.79 -2.13 4.63
C THR A 112 -9.13 -1.75 3.99
N LEU A 113 -9.28 -0.49 3.58
CA LEU A 113 -10.49 -0.03 2.91
C LEU A 113 -10.62 -0.65 1.51
N PHE A 114 -9.55 -0.64 0.70
CA PHE A 114 -9.58 -1.20 -0.64
C PHE A 114 -9.82 -2.71 -0.65
N LEU A 115 -9.19 -3.47 0.23
CA LEU A 115 -9.43 -4.90 0.29
C LEU A 115 -10.90 -5.19 0.61
N LYS A 116 -11.50 -4.45 1.54
CA LYS A 116 -12.92 -4.61 1.87
C LYS A 116 -13.82 -4.29 0.68
N ILE A 117 -13.56 -3.19 -0.01
CA ILE A 117 -14.32 -2.78 -1.19
C ILE A 117 -14.20 -3.86 -2.28
N LEU A 118 -12.98 -4.29 -2.60
CA LEU A 118 -12.73 -5.36 -3.58
C LEU A 118 -13.45 -6.66 -3.19
N MET A 119 -13.36 -7.07 -1.94
CA MET A 119 -14.05 -8.27 -1.46
C MET A 119 -15.57 -8.15 -1.55
N ILE A 120 -16.14 -6.98 -1.26
CA ILE A 120 -17.59 -6.75 -1.41
C ILE A 120 -17.98 -6.88 -2.87
N ILE A 121 -17.30 -6.16 -3.78
CA ILE A 121 -17.58 -6.18 -5.21
C ILE A 121 -17.50 -7.61 -5.78
N LEU A 122 -16.43 -8.35 -5.44
CA LEU A 122 -16.24 -9.72 -5.92
C LEU A 122 -17.22 -10.72 -5.27
N ARG A 123 -17.62 -10.50 -4.02
CA ARG A 123 -18.54 -11.40 -3.30
C ARG A 123 -20.00 -11.14 -3.64
N GLU A 124 -20.38 -9.91 -3.91
CA GLU A 124 -21.73 -9.53 -4.28
C GLU A 124 -22.14 -10.20 -5.60
N GLY A 125 -21.23 -10.31 -6.57
CA GLY A 125 -21.43 -11.12 -7.77
C GLY A 125 -21.68 -12.62 -7.51
N ARG A 126 -21.29 -13.15 -6.33
CA ARG A 126 -21.45 -14.57 -5.95
C ARG A 126 -22.61 -14.84 -5.00
N ASN A 127 -23.00 -13.85 -4.18
CA ASN A 127 -24.01 -13.99 -3.13
C ASN A 127 -25.44 -13.70 -3.60
N GLN A 128 -25.64 -12.96 -4.70
CA GLN A 128 -26.98 -12.70 -5.27
C GLN A 128 -27.73 -14.00 -5.63
N LEU A 129 -27.01 -15.09 -5.91
CA LEU A 129 -27.58 -16.42 -6.15
C LEU A 129 -28.07 -17.16 -4.88
N ASN A 130 -27.52 -16.86 -3.69
CA ASN A 130 -27.73 -17.66 -2.48
C ASN A 130 -28.66 -16.99 -1.43
N LEU A 131 -28.91 -15.69 -1.55
CA LEU A 131 -29.66 -14.91 -0.54
C LEU A 131 -31.19 -15.04 -0.64
N ALA A 132 -31.71 -15.54 -1.77
CA ALA A 132 -33.15 -15.69 -2.01
C ALA A 132 -33.82 -16.73 -1.09
N GLU A 133 -33.03 -17.64 -0.48
CA GLU A 133 -33.55 -18.81 0.25
C GLU A 133 -33.33 -18.77 1.77
N MET A 134 -32.69 -17.72 2.33
CA MET A 134 -32.27 -17.73 3.75
C MET A 134 -33.29 -17.16 4.75
N THR A 135 -33.43 -17.86 5.87
CA THR A 135 -34.31 -17.54 7.02
C THR A 135 -33.74 -16.41 7.90
N GLN A 136 -34.57 -15.69 8.67
CA GLN A 136 -34.16 -14.55 9.51
C GLN A 136 -33.10 -14.90 10.58
N ARG A 137 -33.12 -16.13 11.11
CA ARG A 137 -32.12 -16.64 12.08
C ARG A 137 -30.76 -16.93 11.44
N GLU A 138 -30.77 -17.35 10.18
CA GLU A 138 -29.55 -17.58 9.40
C GLU A 138 -28.90 -16.25 9.00
N LYS A 139 -29.71 -15.21 8.76
CA LYS A 139 -29.23 -13.85 8.52
C LYS A 139 -28.49 -13.26 9.73
N SER A 140 -28.91 -13.53 10.97
CA SER A 140 -28.20 -13.01 12.16
C SER A 140 -26.87 -13.74 12.40
N LEU A 141 -26.84 -15.06 12.24
CA LEU A 141 -25.61 -15.86 12.32
C LEU A 141 -24.61 -15.50 11.21
N ALA A 142 -25.11 -15.23 10.00
CA ALA A 142 -24.28 -14.73 8.90
C ALA A 142 -23.66 -13.36 9.24
N LYS A 143 -24.42 -12.42 9.81
CA LYS A 143 -23.90 -11.11 10.26
C LYS A 143 -22.80 -11.26 11.32
N GLN A 144 -22.95 -12.17 12.28
CA GLN A 144 -21.93 -12.40 13.31
C GLN A 144 -20.64 -12.99 12.73
N LYS A 145 -20.76 -13.97 11.82
CA LYS A 145 -19.61 -14.54 11.08
C LYS A 145 -18.90 -13.48 10.23
N LEU A 146 -19.64 -12.58 9.58
CA LEU A 146 -19.08 -11.47 8.81
C LEU A 146 -18.29 -10.49 9.70
N LYS A 147 -18.78 -10.18 10.91
CA LYS A 147 -18.08 -9.31 11.86
C LYS A 147 -16.76 -9.92 12.35
N MET A 148 -16.75 -11.22 12.67
CA MET A 148 -15.54 -11.95 13.05
C MET A 148 -14.54 -12.03 11.89
N GLN A 149 -15.01 -12.31 10.67
CA GLN A 149 -14.18 -12.32 9.46
C GLN A 149 -13.55 -10.94 9.19
N ASN A 150 -14.31 -9.86 9.39
CA ASN A 150 -13.83 -8.48 9.24
C ASN A 150 -12.74 -8.13 10.28
N ASN A 151 -12.88 -8.57 11.53
CA ASN A 151 -11.85 -8.33 12.55
C ASN A 151 -10.55 -9.07 12.23
N ASN A 152 -10.65 -10.35 11.83
CA ASN A 152 -9.50 -11.15 11.41
C ASN A 152 -8.81 -10.56 10.16
N LEU A 153 -9.58 -9.96 9.25
CA LEU A 153 -9.05 -9.30 8.07
C LEU A 153 -8.22 -8.07 8.43
N ILE A 154 -8.73 -7.18 9.30
CA ILE A 154 -8.00 -5.97 9.71
C ILE A 154 -6.68 -6.34 10.36
N THR A 155 -6.67 -7.30 11.29
CA THR A 155 -5.43 -7.76 11.94
C THR A 155 -4.48 -8.43 10.95
N THR A 156 -5.01 -9.19 10.00
CA THR A 156 -4.20 -9.80 8.93
C THR A 156 -3.49 -8.76 8.09
N ILE A 157 -4.20 -7.72 7.64
CA ILE A 157 -3.61 -6.65 6.83
C ILE A 157 -2.57 -5.87 7.62
N LEU A 158 -2.82 -5.63 8.92
CA LEU A 158 -1.85 -4.95 9.79
C LEU A 158 -0.55 -5.76 9.90
N ILE A 159 -0.65 -7.07 10.13
CA ILE A 159 0.50 -7.98 10.18
C ILE A 159 1.22 -8.01 8.83
N ALA A 160 0.46 -8.10 7.73
CA ALA A 160 0.99 -8.11 6.38
C ALA A 160 1.81 -6.85 6.09
N ASN A 161 1.23 -5.67 6.30
CA ASN A 161 1.90 -4.38 6.17
C ASN A 161 3.14 -4.30 7.05
N THR A 162 3.04 -4.68 8.32
CA THR A 162 4.18 -4.61 9.25
C THR A 162 5.35 -5.44 8.73
N ILE A 163 5.10 -6.66 8.26
CA ILE A 163 6.15 -7.53 7.73
C ILE A 163 6.71 -7.00 6.41
N SER A 164 5.85 -6.56 5.48
CA SER A 164 6.27 -5.94 4.21
C SER A 164 7.15 -4.72 4.43
N TYR A 165 6.71 -3.77 5.27
CA TYR A 165 7.46 -2.55 5.58
C TYR A 165 8.75 -2.84 6.34
N THR A 166 8.78 -3.88 7.19
CA THR A 166 10.02 -4.33 7.83
C THR A 166 11.01 -4.86 6.78
N ALA A 167 10.55 -5.69 5.84
CA ALA A 167 11.39 -6.21 4.76
C ALA A 167 11.91 -5.10 3.84
N ILE A 168 11.05 -4.14 3.46
CA ILE A 168 11.43 -2.96 2.68
C ILE A 168 12.46 -2.12 3.44
N SER A 169 12.27 -1.90 4.74
CA SER A 169 13.23 -1.15 5.57
C SER A 169 14.59 -1.84 5.62
N LEU A 170 14.63 -3.17 5.77
CA LEU A 170 15.88 -3.94 5.70
C LEU A 170 16.56 -3.84 4.34
N LEU A 171 15.80 -3.85 3.24
CA LEU A 171 16.35 -3.65 1.89
C LEU A 171 16.97 -2.26 1.72
N ILE A 172 16.33 -1.22 2.26
CA ILE A 172 16.87 0.15 2.25
C ILE A 172 18.19 0.20 3.05
N LEU A 173 18.22 -0.40 4.24
CA LEU A 173 19.43 -0.46 5.07
C LEU A 173 20.57 -1.24 4.39
N ALA A 174 20.27 -2.37 3.76
CA ALA A 174 21.25 -3.16 3.02
C ALA A 174 21.86 -2.39 1.85
N ARG A 175 21.03 -1.65 1.11
CA ARG A 175 21.49 -0.75 0.05
C ARG A 175 22.40 0.36 0.59
N ASP A 176 22.00 1.01 1.67
CA ASP A 176 22.79 2.10 2.28
C ASP A 176 24.13 1.61 2.81
N PHE A 177 24.20 0.38 3.33
CA PHE A 177 25.45 -0.27 3.71
C PHE A 177 26.35 -0.53 2.49
N LEU A 178 25.81 -1.12 1.42
CA LEU A 178 26.55 -1.39 0.18
C LEU A 178 27.09 -0.13 -0.51
N LYS A 179 26.40 1.01 -0.40
CA LYS A 179 26.84 2.28 -0.99
C LYS A 179 27.98 2.94 -0.20
N ARG A 180 28.17 2.59 1.08
CA ARG A 180 29.21 3.15 1.96
C ARG A 180 30.51 2.32 1.95
N SER A 181 30.46 1.07 1.51
CA SER A 181 31.61 0.20 1.30
C SER A 181 32.25 0.43 -0.06
#